data_AF-A0A1S8M2E8-F1
#
_entry.id   AF-A0A1S8M2E8-F1
#
_cell.length_a   1.000
_cell.length_b   1.000
_cell.length_c   1.000
_cell.angle_alpha   90.00
_cell.angle_beta   90.00
_cell.angle_gamma   90.00
#
_symmetry.space_group_name_H-M   'P 1'
#
loop_
_entity.id
_entity.type
_entity.pdbx_description
1 polymer ?
#
loop_
_entity_poly.entity_id
_entity_poly.type
_entity_poly.pdbx_seq_one_letter_code
_entity_poly.pdbx_strand_id
1 'polypeptide(L)'
;MDNDKKDKHTKNGEDDSMELELKNENCFGFSGLQQIKEYIRNLITPNRAQMEKQLILAWKKELESVKFDYICFKEDDGSYTLSMEDIDIVVNEDNKNKALDSLIDELREYSENYSNELEYWYSDPNRQSHCKYVLKTLISSDEELKRDFLCQNGQN
;
A
#
# COMPACT_ATOMS: atom_id res chain seq x y z
N MET A 1 65.51 -16.95 19.80
CA MET A 1 65.18 -17.40 21.16
C MET A 1 64.15 -16.46 21.74
N ASP A 2 63.00 -16.30 21.08
CA ASP A 2 61.87 -17.24 20.95
C ASP A 2 61.10 -17.43 22.26
N ASN A 3 59.91 -16.82 22.26
CA ASN A 3 58.59 -17.32 22.70
C ASN A 3 57.71 -16.09 23.00
N ASP A 4 56.83 -15.63 22.11
CA ASP A 4 55.64 -16.24 21.48
C ASP A 4 54.41 -16.23 22.41
N LYS A 5 53.39 -15.46 21.98
CA LYS A 5 51.93 -15.47 22.33
C LYS A 5 51.54 -15.05 23.75
N LYS A 6 50.42 -14.34 24.00
CA LYS A 6 49.15 -14.10 23.30
C LYS A 6 48.47 -12.97 24.08
N ASP A 7 47.68 -12.12 23.42
CA ASP A 7 46.34 -11.79 23.91
C ASP A 7 45.53 -11.14 22.79
N LYS A 8 44.72 -11.99 22.13
CA LYS A 8 43.67 -11.56 21.22
C LYS A 8 42.47 -11.19 22.06
N HIS A 9 42.16 -9.89 22.03
CA HIS A 9 40.87 -9.35 22.43
C HIS A 9 39.77 -10.09 21.65
N THR A 10 39.00 -10.93 22.33
CA THR A 10 37.80 -11.55 21.77
C THR A 10 36.64 -11.10 22.63
N LYS A 11 35.99 -10.02 22.18
CA LYS A 11 34.66 -9.61 22.64
C LYS A 11 33.67 -10.60 22.03
N ASN A 12 33.35 -11.66 22.75
CA ASN A 12 32.21 -12.55 22.51
C ASN A 12 31.84 -13.09 23.88
N GLY A 13 30.88 -12.47 24.55
CA GLY A 13 30.51 -12.89 25.91
C GLY A 13 29.20 -12.34 26.47
N GLU A 14 28.52 -11.44 25.75
CA GLU A 14 27.28 -10.82 26.26
C GLU A 14 26.01 -11.28 25.52
N ASP A 15 26.10 -11.69 24.24
CA ASP A 15 24.94 -12.23 23.50
C ASP A 15 24.57 -13.68 23.91
N ASP A 16 25.55 -14.50 24.27
CA ASP A 16 25.33 -15.91 24.62
C ASP A 16 24.70 -16.07 26.02
N SER A 17 24.81 -15.06 26.89
CA SER A 17 24.30 -15.10 28.26
C SER A 17 22.78 -15.02 28.31
N MET A 18 22.18 -14.16 27.48
CA MET A 18 20.73 -13.98 27.41
C MET A 18 20.06 -15.17 26.70
N GLU A 19 20.77 -15.82 25.78
CA GLU A 19 20.35 -17.07 25.13
C GLU A 19 20.42 -18.28 26.07
N LEU A 20 21.32 -18.28 27.07
CA LEU A 20 21.43 -19.35 28.06
C LEU A 20 20.33 -19.27 29.13
N GLU A 21 19.93 -18.08 29.55
CA GLU A 21 18.88 -17.90 30.58
C GLU A 21 17.49 -18.32 30.05
N LEU A 22 17.21 -18.10 28.77
CA LEU A 22 15.96 -18.55 28.12
C LEU A 22 15.85 -20.08 27.95
N LYS A 23 16.95 -20.83 28.09
CA LYS A 23 16.93 -22.30 28.01
C LYS A 23 16.46 -22.97 29.30
N ASN A 24 16.50 -22.27 30.43
CA ASN A 24 16.21 -22.86 31.75
C ASN A 24 14.85 -22.47 32.33
N GLU A 25 14.17 -21.47 31.77
CA GLU A 25 12.76 -21.24 32.06
C GLU A 25 11.95 -21.86 30.94
N ASN A 26 11.29 -22.97 31.26
CA ASN A 26 10.36 -23.68 30.38
C ASN A 26 9.11 -22.80 30.18
N CYS A 27 9.27 -21.67 29.50
CA CYS A 27 8.21 -20.70 29.24
C CYS A 27 7.17 -21.44 28.39
N PHE A 28 6.02 -21.77 29.00
CA PHE A 28 4.86 -22.40 28.38
C PHE A 28 5.11 -23.74 27.64
N GLY A 29 6.18 -24.47 27.97
CA GLY A 29 6.46 -25.79 27.38
C GLY A 29 7.11 -25.77 26.00
N PHE A 30 7.73 -24.66 25.61
CA PHE A 30 8.47 -24.55 24.35
C PHE A 30 9.93 -25.01 24.50
N SER A 31 10.44 -25.78 23.54
CA SER A 31 11.78 -26.39 23.53
C SER A 31 12.91 -25.43 23.13
N GLY A 32 12.59 -24.18 22.79
CA GLY A 32 13.59 -23.14 22.50
C GLY A 32 13.00 -21.89 21.83
N LEU A 33 13.83 -20.84 21.73
CA LEU A 33 13.47 -19.53 21.20
C LEU A 33 12.84 -19.57 19.81
N GLN A 34 13.29 -20.47 18.93
CA GLN A 34 12.76 -20.60 17.58
C GLN A 34 11.29 -21.07 17.58
N GLN A 35 10.95 -22.01 18.46
CA GLN A 35 9.58 -22.51 18.59
C GLN A 35 8.65 -21.42 19.15
N ILE A 36 9.15 -20.61 20.10
CA ILE A 36 8.44 -19.45 20.63
C ILE A 36 8.17 -18.41 19.53
N LYS A 37 9.19 -18.06 18.73
CA LYS A 37 9.05 -17.13 17.60
C LYS A 37 8.03 -17.61 16.58
N GLU A 38 8.04 -18.90 16.25
CA GLU A 38 7.10 -19.50 15.31
C GLU A 38 5.67 -19.49 15.87
N TYR A 39 5.49 -19.88 17.13
CA TYR A 39 4.20 -19.83 17.80
C TYR A 39 3.62 -18.41 17.83
N ILE A 40 4.41 -17.42 18.24
CA ILE A 40 4.00 -16.00 18.25
C ILE A 40 3.64 -15.52 16.85
N ARG A 41 4.47 -15.84 15.84
CA ARG A 41 4.18 -15.48 14.43
C ARG A 41 2.86 -16.08 13.95
N ASN A 42 2.58 -17.35 14.29
CA ASN A 42 1.36 -18.05 13.90
C ASN A 42 0.11 -17.51 14.62
N LEU A 43 0.26 -16.84 15.76
CA LEU A 43 -0.84 -16.13 16.42
C LEU A 43 -1.05 -14.72 15.86
N ILE A 44 0.03 -13.93 15.74
CA ILE A 44 -0.05 -12.51 15.39
C ILE A 44 -0.36 -12.31 13.91
N THR A 45 0.32 -13.01 13.01
CA THR A 45 0.21 -12.75 11.56
C THR A 45 -1.21 -13.00 11.05
N PRO A 46 -1.87 -14.14 11.35
CA PRO A 46 -3.24 -14.38 10.89
C PRO A 46 -4.23 -13.38 11.49
N ASN A 47 -4.07 -13.03 12.78
CA ASN A 47 -4.93 -12.04 13.43
C ASN A 47 -4.78 -10.65 12.79
N ARG A 48 -3.56 -10.22 12.51
CA ARG A 48 -3.29 -8.95 11.80
C ARG A 48 -3.90 -8.96 10.40
N ALA A 49 -3.66 -10.00 9.61
CA ALA A 49 -4.23 -10.12 8.27
C ALA A 49 -5.77 -10.15 8.30
N GLN A 50 -6.37 -10.79 9.31
CA GLN A 50 -7.83 -10.79 9.50
C GLN A 50 -8.36 -9.39 9.83
N MET A 51 -7.69 -8.65 10.72
CA MET A 51 -8.05 -7.28 11.05
C MET A 51 -7.92 -6.34 9.84
N GLU A 52 -6.82 -6.45 9.09
CA GLU A 52 -6.60 -5.68 7.85
C GLU A 52 -7.71 -5.96 6.84
N LYS A 53 -8.07 -7.23 6.64
CA LYS A 53 -9.18 -7.62 5.75
C LYS A 53 -10.52 -7.04 6.21
N GLN A 54 -10.81 -7.06 7.51
CA GLN A 54 -12.04 -6.48 8.06
C GLN A 54 -12.08 -4.96 7.87
N LEU A 55 -10.95 -4.29 8.07
CA LEU A 55 -10.83 -2.84 7.89
C LEU A 55 -11.02 -2.45 6.42
N ILE A 56 -10.37 -3.16 5.49
CA ILE A 56 -10.55 -2.94 4.04
C ILE A 56 -12.01 -3.15 3.65
N LEU A 57 -12.67 -4.20 4.16
CA LEU A 57 -14.08 -4.46 3.86
C LEU A 57 -14.99 -3.35 4.39
N ALA A 58 -14.72 -2.84 5.59
CA ALA A 58 -15.47 -1.72 6.15
C ALA A 58 -15.31 -0.46 5.28
N TRP A 59 -14.08 -0.11 4.91
CA TRP A 59 -13.83 1.04 4.04
C TRP A 59 -14.44 0.89 2.65
N LYS A 60 -14.39 -0.29 2.04
CA LYS A 60 -15.05 -0.56 0.76
C LYS A 60 -16.55 -0.27 0.82
N LYS A 61 -17.20 -0.61 1.94
CA LYS A 61 -18.62 -0.31 2.15
C LYS A 61 -18.88 1.20 2.28
N GLU A 62 -18.08 1.91 3.08
CA GLU A 62 -18.22 3.36 3.25
C GLU A 62 -17.99 4.12 1.93
N LEU A 63 -17.11 3.61 1.06
CA LEU A 63 -16.71 4.23 -0.21
C LEU A 63 -17.47 3.69 -1.43
N GLU A 64 -18.50 2.87 -1.24
CA GLU A 64 -19.25 2.23 -2.33
C GLU A 64 -19.87 3.27 -3.29
N SER A 65 -20.38 4.37 -2.72
CA SER A 65 -21.02 5.46 -3.48
C SER A 65 -20.05 6.43 -4.17
N VAL A 66 -18.75 6.36 -3.85
CA VAL A 66 -17.74 7.23 -4.47
C VAL A 66 -17.51 6.79 -5.91
N LYS A 67 -17.61 7.70 -6.87
CA LYS A 67 -17.39 7.45 -8.30
C LYS A 67 -16.32 8.38 -8.83
N PHE A 68 -15.68 7.99 -9.93
CA PHE A 68 -14.64 8.77 -10.58
C PHE A 68 -15.18 9.30 -11.90
N ASP A 69 -15.52 10.58 -11.93
CA ASP A 69 -15.93 11.22 -13.17
C ASP A 69 -14.70 11.52 -14.03
N TYR A 70 -14.80 11.19 -15.31
CA TYR A 70 -13.78 11.54 -16.29
C TYR A 70 -14.43 11.95 -17.60
N ILE A 71 -13.83 12.91 -18.29
CA ILE A 71 -14.23 13.33 -19.61
C ILE A 71 -13.50 12.47 -20.64
N CYS A 72 -14.21 12.05 -21.68
CA CYS A 72 -13.66 11.26 -22.78
C CYS A 72 -13.77 12.03 -24.09
N PHE A 73 -12.64 12.23 -24.75
CA PHE A 73 -12.55 12.81 -26.09
C PHE A 73 -12.00 11.77 -27.05
N LYS A 74 -12.56 11.72 -28.25
CA LYS A 74 -12.03 10.92 -29.36
C LYS A 74 -11.34 11.90 -30.32
N GLU A 75 -10.06 11.69 -30.52
CA GLU A 75 -9.22 12.56 -31.35
C GLU A 75 -9.36 12.22 -32.85
N ASP A 76 -8.93 13.15 -33.71
CA ASP A 76 -9.01 13.02 -35.17
C ASP A 76 -8.17 11.85 -35.71
N ASP A 77 -7.08 11.50 -35.02
CA ASP A 77 -6.21 10.37 -35.36
C ASP A 77 -6.76 9.01 -34.88
N GLY A 78 -7.91 9.02 -34.20
CA GLY A 78 -8.57 7.84 -33.65
C GLY A 78 -8.15 7.45 -32.23
N SER A 79 -7.18 8.15 -31.63
CA SER A 79 -6.82 8.01 -30.23
C SER A 79 -7.91 8.55 -29.30
N TYR A 80 -7.78 8.26 -28.01
CA TYR A 80 -8.69 8.71 -26.98
C TYR A 80 -7.93 9.46 -25.88
N THR A 81 -8.39 10.68 -25.59
CA THR A 81 -7.93 11.46 -24.45
C THR A 81 -8.95 11.34 -23.31
N LEU A 82 -8.51 10.90 -22.14
CA LEU A 82 -9.33 10.88 -20.92
C LEU A 82 -8.78 11.89 -19.91
N SER A 83 -9.68 12.62 -19.25
CA SER A 83 -9.29 13.63 -18.26
C SER A 83 -10.16 13.57 -17.01
N MET A 84 -9.51 13.61 -15.84
CA MET A 84 -10.15 13.83 -14.54
C MET A 84 -9.83 15.25 -14.08
N GLU A 85 -10.68 16.22 -14.45
CA GLU A 85 -10.44 17.66 -14.19
C GLU A 85 -10.23 17.96 -12.71
N ASP A 86 -11.00 17.33 -11.81
CA ASP A 86 -10.91 17.56 -10.36
C ASP A 86 -9.54 17.18 -9.77
N ILE A 87 -8.86 16.18 -10.36
CA ILE A 87 -7.59 15.63 -9.85
C ILE A 87 -6.39 16.07 -10.72
N ASP A 88 -6.65 16.79 -11.81
CA ASP A 88 -5.65 17.25 -12.78
C ASP A 88 -4.85 16.09 -13.42
N ILE A 89 -5.56 15.03 -13.80
CA ILE A 89 -4.98 13.89 -14.53
C ILE A 89 -5.51 13.89 -15.96
N VAL A 90 -4.61 13.72 -16.93
CA VAL A 90 -4.94 13.57 -18.35
C VAL A 90 -4.06 12.50 -18.98
N VAL A 91 -4.67 11.63 -19.77
CA VAL A 91 -3.97 10.56 -20.50
C VAL A 91 -4.47 10.50 -21.94
N ASN A 92 -3.60 10.09 -22.87
CA ASN A 92 -3.95 9.88 -24.27
C ASN A 92 -3.38 8.54 -24.74
N GLU A 93 -4.22 7.71 -25.36
CA GLU A 93 -3.84 6.37 -25.82
C GLU A 93 -4.55 5.99 -27.12
N ASP A 94 -4.01 5.01 -27.84
CA ASP A 94 -4.53 4.55 -29.15
C ASP A 94 -6.00 4.10 -29.12
N ASN A 95 -6.51 3.70 -27.95
CA ASN A 95 -7.90 3.29 -27.79
C ASN A 95 -8.39 3.53 -26.35
N LYS A 96 -9.71 3.59 -26.21
CA LYS A 96 -10.39 3.91 -24.94
C LYS A 96 -10.05 2.97 -23.78
N ASN A 97 -9.85 1.67 -24.02
CA ASN A 97 -9.55 0.73 -22.93
C ASN A 97 -8.15 0.96 -22.38
N LYS A 98 -7.16 1.10 -23.27
CA LYS A 98 -5.80 1.50 -22.86
C LYS A 98 -5.81 2.83 -22.12
N ALA A 99 -6.56 3.82 -22.65
CA ALA A 99 -6.67 5.12 -22.00
C ALA A 99 -7.24 5.00 -20.58
N LEU A 100 -8.22 4.13 -20.34
CA LEU A 100 -8.77 3.89 -19.01
C LEU A 100 -7.79 3.16 -18.10
N ASP A 101 -7.02 2.20 -18.62
CA ASP A 101 -5.95 1.53 -17.86
C ASP A 101 -4.87 2.55 -17.44
N SER A 102 -4.37 3.37 -18.38
CA SER A 102 -3.40 4.44 -18.10
C SER A 102 -3.95 5.48 -17.11
N LEU A 103 -5.24 5.83 -17.19
CA LEU A 103 -5.88 6.74 -16.24
C LEU A 103 -5.91 6.17 -14.82
N ILE A 104 -6.12 4.87 -14.68
CA ILE A 104 -6.08 4.18 -13.38
C ILE A 104 -4.66 4.16 -12.84
N ASP A 105 -3.66 3.89 -13.68
CA ASP A 105 -2.25 3.88 -13.28
C ASP A 105 -1.80 5.25 -12.75
N GLU A 106 -2.10 6.34 -13.48
CA GLU A 106 -1.83 7.71 -13.04
C GLU A 106 -2.57 8.05 -11.73
N LEU A 107 -3.82 7.60 -11.57
CA LEU A 107 -4.57 7.80 -10.33
C LEU A 107 -3.95 7.02 -9.16
N ARG A 108 -3.37 5.84 -9.40
CA ARG A 108 -2.64 5.09 -8.37
C ARG A 108 -1.38 5.82 -7.96
N GLU A 109 -0.58 6.27 -8.91
CA GLU A 109 0.63 7.06 -8.63
C GLU A 109 0.26 8.34 -7.84
N TYR A 110 -0.78 9.06 -8.27
CA TYR A 110 -1.31 10.21 -7.55
C TYR A 110 -1.69 9.84 -6.10
N SER A 111 -2.38 8.72 -5.91
CA SER A 111 -2.85 8.27 -4.60
C SER A 111 -1.72 7.87 -3.65
N GLU A 112 -0.67 7.24 -4.19
CA GLU A 112 0.54 6.91 -3.44
C GLU A 112 1.29 8.18 -3.03
N ASN A 113 1.49 9.12 -3.96
CA ASN A 113 2.13 10.41 -3.70
C ASN A 113 1.35 11.24 -2.66
N TYR A 114 0.02 11.31 -2.81
CA TYR A 114 -0.87 11.97 -1.84
C TYR A 114 -0.69 11.37 -0.44
N SER A 115 -0.61 10.03 -0.34
CA SER A 115 -0.50 9.34 0.94
C SER A 115 0.87 9.47 1.59
N ASN A 116 1.94 9.51 0.79
CA ASN A 116 3.31 9.71 1.26
C ASN A 116 3.52 11.11 1.86
N GLU A 117 2.79 12.11 1.36
CA GLU A 117 2.86 13.50 1.81
C GLU A 117 1.50 14.00 2.35
N LEU A 118 0.79 13.15 3.08
CA LEU A 118 -0.61 13.37 3.49
C LEU A 118 -0.84 14.75 4.13
N GLU A 119 0.04 15.20 5.02
CA GLU A 119 -0.10 16.49 5.70
C GLU A 119 -0.08 17.67 4.72
N TYR A 120 0.79 17.60 3.70
CA TYR A 120 0.89 18.62 2.67
C TYR A 120 -0.37 18.63 1.81
N TRP A 121 -0.73 17.48 1.22
CA TRP A 121 -1.85 17.39 0.27
C TRP A 121 -3.21 17.61 0.93
N TYR A 122 -3.41 17.14 2.16
CA TYR A 122 -4.68 17.32 2.88
C TYR A 122 -4.86 18.74 3.45
N SER A 123 -3.78 19.51 3.61
CA SER A 123 -3.85 20.90 4.06
C SER A 123 -4.33 21.86 2.98
N ASP A 124 -4.24 21.48 1.70
CA ASP A 124 -4.75 22.27 0.57
C ASP A 124 -6.29 22.15 0.50
N PRO A 125 -7.05 23.26 0.66
CA PRO A 125 -8.51 23.22 0.63
C PRO A 125 -9.11 22.65 -0.67
N ASN A 126 -8.41 22.80 -1.80
CA ASN A 126 -8.87 22.27 -3.08
C ASN A 126 -8.70 20.75 -3.15
N ARG A 127 -7.66 20.22 -2.50
CA ARG A 127 -7.26 18.80 -2.58
C ARG A 127 -7.67 17.97 -1.38
N GLN A 128 -8.07 18.59 -0.28
CA GLN A 128 -8.60 17.91 0.91
C GLN A 128 -9.73 16.93 0.57
N SER A 129 -10.59 17.33 -0.38
CA SER A 129 -11.72 16.50 -0.83
C SER A 129 -11.29 15.25 -1.61
N HIS A 130 -10.04 15.19 -2.09
CA HIS A 130 -9.51 14.07 -2.86
C HIS A 130 -9.21 12.85 -2.00
N CYS A 131 -9.13 13.02 -0.68
CA CYS A 131 -8.82 11.93 0.26
C CYS A 131 -9.73 10.70 0.09
N LYS A 132 -11.01 10.90 -0.26
CA LYS A 132 -11.95 9.79 -0.52
C LYS A 132 -11.61 9.02 -1.81
N TYR A 133 -11.13 9.71 -2.85
CA TYR A 133 -10.69 9.13 -4.11
C TYR A 133 -9.40 8.35 -3.90
N VAL A 134 -8.43 8.96 -3.22
CA VAL A 134 -7.15 8.35 -2.83
C VAL A 134 -7.38 7.05 -2.05
N LEU A 135 -8.19 7.11 -0.99
CA LEU A 135 -8.46 5.93 -0.16
C LEU A 135 -9.16 4.84 -0.96
N LYS A 136 -10.14 5.19 -1.81
CA LYS A 136 -10.83 4.22 -2.67
C LYS A 136 -9.87 3.55 -3.66
N THR A 137 -8.97 4.31 -4.28
CA THR A 137 -7.95 3.79 -5.19
C THR A 137 -7.02 2.80 -4.52
N LEU A 138 -6.52 3.11 -3.32
CA LEU A 138 -5.56 2.27 -2.60
C LEU A 138 -6.13 0.92 -2.15
N ILE A 139 -7.43 0.85 -1.84
CA ILE A 139 -8.06 -0.37 -1.30
C ILE A 139 -8.76 -1.23 -2.36
N SER A 140 -8.89 -0.71 -3.59
CA SER A 140 -9.64 -1.37 -4.68
C SER A 140 -8.68 -1.97 -5.69
N SER A 141 -9.06 -3.08 -6.32
CA SER A 141 -8.37 -3.58 -7.52
C SER A 141 -8.73 -2.74 -8.75
N ASP A 142 -7.94 -2.86 -9.83
CA ASP A 142 -8.22 -2.12 -11.07
C ASP A 142 -9.59 -2.48 -11.64
N GLU A 143 -9.97 -3.75 -11.57
CA GLU A 143 -11.29 -4.23 -12.01
C GLU A 143 -12.45 -3.68 -11.16
N GLU A 144 -12.21 -3.42 -9.87
CA GLU A 144 -13.17 -2.71 -9.02
C GLU A 144 -13.26 -1.24 -9.44
N LEU A 145 -12.11 -0.57 -9.63
CA LEU A 145 -12.06 0.82 -10.05
C LEU A 145 -12.75 1.05 -11.40
N LYS A 146 -12.49 0.22 -12.42
CA LYS A 146 -13.13 0.34 -13.75
C LYS A 146 -14.66 0.41 -13.69
N ARG A 147 -15.30 -0.24 -12.70
CA ARG A 147 -16.76 -0.21 -12.52
C ARG A 147 -17.28 1.10 -11.90
N ASP A 148 -16.39 1.86 -11.27
CA ASP A 148 -16.68 3.10 -10.56
C ASP A 148 -16.29 4.35 -11.36
N PHE A 149 -15.58 4.18 -12.49
CA PHE A 149 -15.30 5.26 -13.45
C PHE A 149 -16.52 5.55 -14.32
N LEU A 150 -16.96 6.81 -14.33
CA LEU A 150 -18.11 7.29 -15.08
C LEU A 150 -17.65 8.24 -16.19
N CYS A 151 -17.88 7.82 -17.42
CA CYS A 151 -17.58 8.63 -18.59
C CYS A 151 -18.61 9.75 -18.72
N GLN A 152 -18.18 10.98 -18.49
CA GLN A 152 -18.89 12.17 -18.90
C GLN A 152 -18.58 12.36 -20.39
N ASN A 153 -19.60 12.30 -21.25
CA ASN A 153 -19.37 12.55 -22.68
C ASN A 153 -18.91 14.00 -22.83
N GLY A 154 -17.67 14.20 -23.27
CA GLY A 154 -17.23 15.52 -23.72
C GLY A 154 -18.12 15.93 -24.89
N GLN A 155 -18.86 17.03 -24.76
CA GLN A 155 -19.56 17.59 -25.91
C GLN A 155 -18.49 18.13 -26.87
N ASN A 156 -18.43 17.55 -28.07
CA ASN A 156 -17.75 18.16 -29.22
C ASN A 156 -18.56 19.35 -29.73
#